data_AF-A0A0U5JS45-F1
#
_entry.id   AF-A0A0U5JS45-F1
#
_cell.length_a   1.000
_cell.length_b   1.000
_cell.length_c   1.000
_cell.angle_alpha   90.00
_cell.angle_beta   90.00
_cell.angle_gamma   90.00
#
_symmetry.space_group_name_H-M   'P 1'
#
loop_
_entity.id
_entity.type
_entity.pdbx_description
1 polymer ?
#
loop_
_entity_poly.entity_id
_entity_poly.type
_entity_poly.pdbx_seq_one_letter_code
_entity_poly.pdbx_strand_id
1 'polypeptide(L)' 'MRWTKNWGTVSSGAELHMLAHAEQTGKRLAKKKPTGQRLPAFKVHNRLNN' A
#
# COMPACT_ATOMS: atom_id res chain seq x y z
N MET A 1 19.46 -6.03 22.45
CA MET A 1 18.68 -6.07 21.20
C MET A 1 19.10 -4.87 20.35
N ARG A 2 19.66 -5.06 19.16
CA ARG A 2 20.17 -3.95 18.33
C ARG A 2 19.12 -3.60 17.28
N TRP A 3 18.44 -2.46 17.43
CA TRP A 3 17.47 -1.99 16.45
C TRP A 3 18.22 -1.26 15.32
N THR A 4 18.80 -2.01 14.40
CA THR A 4 19.57 -1.47 13.27
C THR A 4 19.27 -2.26 12.02
N LYS A 5 19.04 -1.57 10.90
CA LYS A 5 18.83 -2.13 9.57
C LYS A 5 19.68 -1.36 8.56
N ASN A 6 19.63 -1.77 7.28
CA ASN A 6 20.37 -1.16 6.17
C ASN A 6 20.07 0.34 5.97
N TRP A 7 18.96 0.83 6.50
CA TRP A 7 18.55 2.24 6.48
C TRP A 7 18.96 3.03 7.74
N GLY A 8 19.63 2.39 8.70
CA GLY A 8 20.15 3.03 9.91
C GLY A 8 19.67 2.41 11.23
N THR A 9 19.99 3.11 12.31
CA THR A 9 19.58 2.80 13.69
C THR A 9 18.20 3.36 13.99
N VAL A 10 17.41 2.65 14.80
CA VAL A 10 16.08 3.06 15.25
C VAL A 10 16.03 3.18 16.76
N SER A 11 15.17 4.07 17.26
CA SER A 11 15.06 4.41 18.68
C SER A 11 14.27 3.39 19.49
N SER A 12 13.47 2.53 18.84
CA SER A 12 12.64 1.54 19.51
C SER A 12 12.32 0.31 18.64
N GLY A 13 11.91 -0.78 19.29
CA GLY A 13 11.38 -1.96 18.60
C GLY A 13 10.11 -1.65 17.80
N ALA A 14 9.22 -0.79 18.31
CA ALA A 14 8.00 -0.37 17.60
C ALA A 14 8.33 0.35 16.28
N GLU A 15 9.30 1.25 16.31
CA GLU A 15 9.78 1.97 15.13
C GLU A 15 10.39 1.01 14.09
N LEU A 16 11.17 0.02 14.55
CA LEU A 16 11.69 -1.05 13.70
C LEU A 16 10.58 -1.86 13.02
N HIS A 17 9.51 -2.20 13.74
CA HIS A 17 8.35 -2.91 13.20
C HIS A 17 7.61 -2.08 12.15
N MET A 18 7.37 -0.79 12.42
CA MET A 18 6.69 0.12 11.48
C MET A 18 7.48 0.26 10.18
N LEU A 19 8.79 0.51 10.27
CA LEU A 19 9.65 0.67 9.10
C LEU A 19 9.79 -0.63 8.30
N ALA A 20 9.88 -1.78 8.96
CA ALA A 20 9.88 -3.08 8.29
C ALA A 20 8.56 -3.36 7.56
N HIS A 21 7.42 -3.01 8.16
CA HIS A 21 6.11 -3.14 7.53
C HIS A 21 5.95 -2.21 6.31
N ALA A 22 6.44 -0.97 6.41
CA ALA A 22 6.45 -0.02 5.29
C ALA A 22 7.28 -0.54 4.10
N GLU A 23 8.49 -1.05 4.36
CA GLU A 23 9.36 -1.66 3.34
C GLU A 23 8.67 -2.84 2.62
N GLN A 24 8.00 -3.72 3.39
CA GLN A 24 7.25 -4.84 2.84
C GLN A 24 6.06 -4.38 1.98
N THR A 25 5.35 -3.36 2.44
CA THR A 25 4.20 -2.78 1.73
C THR A 25 4.63 -2.14 0.42
N GLY A 26 5.72 -1.35 0.42
CA GLY A 26 6.29 -0.77 -0.80
C GLY A 26 6.69 -1.82 -1.84
N LYS A 27 7.35 -2.91 -1.41
CA LYS A 27 7.69 -4.04 -2.30
C LYS A 27 6.45 -4.73 -2.87
N ARG A 28 5.39 -4.88 -2.08
CA ARG A 28 4.11 -5.44 -2.55
C ARG A 28 3.44 -4.53 -3.56
N LEU A 29 3.42 -3.23 -3.33
CA LEU A 29 2.86 -2.24 -4.25
C LEU A 29 3.65 -2.17 -5.57
N ALA A 30 4.98 -2.18 -5.51
CA ALA A 30 5.83 -2.22 -6.71
C ALA A 30 5.61 -3.49 -7.55
N LYS A 31 5.33 -4.63 -6.90
CA LYS A 31 4.99 -5.89 -7.58
C LYS A 31 3.54 -5.93 -8.09
N LYS A 32 2.64 -5.14 -7.49
CA LYS A 32 1.26 -5.02 -7.96
C LYS A 32 1.31 -4.19 -9.23
N LYS A 33 1.22 -4.85 -10.40
CA LYS A 33 0.93 -4.15 -11.65
C LYS A 33 -0.31 -3.27 -11.40
N PRO A 34 -0.33 -1.99 -11.83
CA PRO A 34 -1.57 -1.22 -11.82
C PRO A 34 -2.58 -2.08 -12.53
N THR A 35 -3.58 -2.55 -11.79
CA THR A 35 -4.51 -3.52 -12.33
C THR A 35 -5.25 -2.76 -13.42
N GLY A 36 -4.96 -3.08 -14.68
CA GLY A 36 -5.64 -2.50 -15.84
C GLY A 36 -7.15 -2.78 -15.84
N GLN A 37 -7.67 -3.43 -14.79
CA GLN A 37 -9.05 -3.32 -14.37
C GLN A 37 -9.39 -1.86 -14.11
N ARG A 38 -9.82 -1.20 -15.19
CA ARG A 38 -10.83 -0.16 -15.10
C ARG A 38 -11.89 -0.68 -14.14
N LEU A 39 -12.10 0.05 -13.05
CA LEU A 39 -13.30 -0.10 -12.25
C LEU A 39 -14.48 -0.13 -13.24
N PRO A 40 -15.42 -1.07 -13.11
CA PRO A 40 -16.57 -1.11 -14.01
C PRO A 40 -17.17 0.30 -14.00
N ALA A 41 -17.24 0.93 -15.18
CA ALA A 41 -17.88 2.22 -15.30
C ALA A 41 -19.27 2.05 -14.73
N PHE A 42 -19.54 2.69 -13.59
CA PHE A 42 -20.83 2.65 -12.95
C PHE A 42 -21.82 3.08 -14.01
N LYS A 43 -22.68 2.14 -14.45
CA LYS A 43 -23.72 2.44 -15.43
C LYS A 43 -24.71 3.33 -14.69
N VAL A 44 -24.55 4.64 -14.84
CA VAL A 44 -25.52 5.63 -14.35
C VAL A 44 -26.79 5.36 -15.14
N HIS A 45 -27.74 4.66 -14.54
CA HIS A 45 -29.09 4.56 -15.09
C HIS A 45 -29.73 5.94 -14.92
N ASN A 46 -29.63 6.78 -15.95
CA ASN A 46 -30.41 8.01 -16.03
C ASN A 46 -31.88 7.61 -16.12
N ARG A 47 -32.57 7.59 -14.97
CA ARG A 47 -34.04 7.53 -14.91
C ARG A 47 -34.56 8.88 -15.38
N LEU A 48 -34.64 9.06 -16.69
CA LEU A 48 -35.58 10.01 -17.29
C LEU A 48 -36.63 9.17 -18.01
N ASN A 49 -37.90 9.54 -17.79
CA ASN A 49 -39.12 9.08 -18.46
C ASN A 49 -39.89 7.94 -17.77
N ASN A 50 -40.77 8.31 -16.82
CA ASN A 50 -42.23 8.31 -17.03
C ASN A 50 -42.87 9.27 -16.03
#